data_AF-A0A1I7AJ87-F1
#
_entry.id   AF-A0A1I7AJ87-F1
#
_cell.length_a   1.000
_cell.length_b   1.000
_cell.length_c   1.000
_cell.angle_alpha   90.00
_cell.angle_beta   90.00
_cell.angle_gamma   90.00
#
_symmetry.space_group_name_H-M   'P 1'
#
loop_
_entity.id
_entity.type
_entity.pdbx_description
1 polymer ?
#
loop_
_entity_poly.entity_id
_entity_poly.type
_entity_poly.pdbx_seq_one_letter_code
_entity_poly.pdbx_strand_id
1 'polypeptide(L)'
;MIKKPQLASCENREKLPRTNSFCGNPEDWFVTSILGHFNLRALTFDFFVDWSKSPITLTKEFWLKGISESSINTNFNLADIPQELNNAYGESFVETYTKFCENYSIIPYAIIFDDSNNWSDEKSNLLLVRFSSGSNNKIEYETTIISINELKEKIQNNSGGSISIGSKGLYYGTSRLECFLSTSNSLYPGDADLLLVDDEGRAKCIIEFKKHNLSSDISYQKISNYYPKPDGRKYDRLEVLRDYLSKEENIPLIIIYYPTNTKEKYGVIEVIHGCTGALKKMGSRKFDLPSIDSINQIKQTIEVVLKGIEYYKKNIT
;
A
#
# COMPACT_ATOMS: atom_id res chain seq x y z
N MET A 1 -2.20 18.51 -12.35
CA MET A 1 -2.20 18.11 -10.94
C MET A 1 -2.29 16.60 -10.85
N ILE A 2 -1.48 15.99 -9.99
CA ILE A 2 -1.58 14.56 -9.65
C ILE A 2 -2.30 14.40 -8.31
N LYS A 3 -3.18 13.39 -8.21
CA LYS A 3 -3.87 13.00 -6.99
C LYS A 3 -3.58 11.56 -6.60
N LYS A 4 -3.53 11.28 -5.29
CA LYS A 4 -3.49 9.92 -4.76
C LYS A 4 -4.84 9.24 -5.08
N PRO A 5 -4.85 7.99 -5.59
CA PRO A 5 -6.09 7.24 -5.78
C PRO A 5 -6.87 7.05 -4.48
N GLN A 6 -8.20 7.02 -4.58
CA GLN A 6 -9.09 6.82 -3.44
C GLN A 6 -9.97 5.58 -3.64
N LEU A 7 -10.13 4.76 -2.60
CA LEU A 7 -11.01 3.60 -2.65
C LEU A 7 -12.48 4.04 -2.85
N ALA A 8 -13.11 3.56 -3.92
CA ALA A 8 -14.54 3.78 -4.20
C ALA A 8 -15.12 2.61 -5.01
N SER A 9 -16.44 2.55 -5.16
CA SER A 9 -17.08 1.45 -5.89
C SER A 9 -16.66 1.47 -7.36
N CYS A 10 -16.43 0.28 -7.93
CA CYS A 10 -16.06 0.15 -9.34
C CYS A 10 -17.20 0.54 -10.30
N GLU A 11 -18.46 0.39 -9.88
CA GLU A 11 -19.64 0.76 -10.67
C GLU A 11 -19.93 2.26 -10.59
N ASN A 12 -19.74 2.86 -9.40
CA ASN A 12 -19.94 4.28 -9.17
C ASN A 12 -18.84 4.85 -8.26
N ARG A 13 -17.93 5.63 -8.85
CA ARG A 13 -16.79 6.24 -8.15
C ARG A 13 -17.19 7.27 -7.08
N GLU A 14 -18.40 7.81 -7.12
CA GLU A 14 -18.92 8.71 -6.07
C GLU A 14 -19.32 7.93 -4.81
N LYS A 15 -19.53 6.61 -4.91
CA LYS A 15 -19.89 5.76 -3.78
C LYS A 15 -18.64 5.32 -3.03
N LEU A 16 -18.29 6.09 -2.00
CA LEU A 16 -17.18 5.80 -1.10
C LEU A 16 -17.52 4.68 -0.09
N PRO A 17 -16.53 3.90 0.36
CA PRO A 17 -16.74 2.93 1.44
C PRO A 17 -17.07 3.65 2.74
N ARG A 18 -17.81 2.98 3.63
CA ARG A 18 -18.11 3.53 4.97
C ARG A 18 -16.81 3.82 5.74
N THR A 19 -16.83 4.91 6.47
CA THR A 19 -15.77 5.37 7.37
C THR A 19 -16.36 5.64 8.75
N ASN A 20 -15.51 5.66 9.77
CA ASN A 20 -15.91 6.05 11.11
C ASN A 20 -15.70 7.56 11.27
N SER A 21 -16.76 8.31 11.54
CA SER A 21 -16.66 9.77 11.63
C SER A 21 -15.87 10.27 12.85
N PHE A 22 -15.64 9.42 13.86
CA PHE A 22 -14.86 9.79 15.04
C PHE A 22 -13.36 9.62 14.82
N CYS A 23 -12.95 8.47 14.27
CA CYS A 23 -11.54 8.13 14.09
C CYS A 23 -11.04 8.21 12.65
N GLY A 24 -11.88 8.48 11.65
CA GLY A 24 -11.47 8.51 10.25
C GLY A 24 -11.01 7.16 9.70
N ASN A 25 -10.08 7.19 8.75
CA ASN A 25 -9.36 6.01 8.28
C ASN A 25 -7.98 5.91 8.95
N PRO A 26 -7.41 4.70 9.09
CA PRO A 26 -6.09 4.56 9.67
C PRO A 26 -4.99 5.34 8.96
N GLU A 27 -5.07 5.52 7.64
CA GLU A 27 -4.12 6.35 6.88
C GLU A 27 -3.97 7.77 7.46
N ASP A 28 -5.06 8.33 8.00
CA ASP A 28 -5.07 9.66 8.62
C ASP A 28 -4.28 9.71 9.94
N TRP A 29 -3.99 8.54 10.55
CA TRP A 29 -3.24 8.43 11.80
C TRP A 29 -1.73 8.45 11.56
N PHE A 30 -1.28 8.08 10.36
CA PHE A 30 0.13 7.87 10.01
C PHE A 30 0.65 8.95 9.05
N VAL A 31 0.26 10.21 9.27
CA VAL A 31 0.72 11.35 8.46
C VAL A 31 2.10 11.84 8.90
N THR A 32 2.87 12.40 7.95
CA THR A 32 4.26 12.84 8.15
C THR A 32 4.45 13.75 9.36
N SER A 33 3.55 14.71 9.58
CA SER A 33 3.64 15.65 10.70
C SER A 33 3.54 14.97 12.07
N ILE A 34 2.84 13.84 12.17
CA ILE A 34 2.71 13.07 13.42
C ILE A 34 3.86 12.08 13.55
N LEU A 35 4.20 11.36 12.48
CA LEU A 35 5.26 10.36 12.48
C LEU A 35 6.66 10.95 12.70
N GLY A 36 6.88 12.21 12.30
CA GLY A 36 8.13 12.93 12.57
C GLY A 36 8.47 13.02 14.06
N HIS A 37 7.48 12.97 14.97
CA HIS A 37 7.74 12.91 16.42
C HIS A 37 8.39 11.61 16.87
N PHE A 38 8.36 10.57 16.04
CA PHE A 38 8.93 9.25 16.30
C PHE A 38 10.12 8.96 15.39
N ASN A 39 10.60 9.94 14.61
CA ASN A 39 11.62 9.76 13.55
C ASN A 39 11.20 8.69 12.53
N LEU A 40 9.92 8.71 12.17
CA LEU A 40 9.33 7.78 11.22
C LEU A 40 8.67 8.51 10.06
N ARG A 41 8.55 7.79 8.95
CA ARG A 41 7.80 8.18 7.76
C ARG A 41 6.93 7.03 7.27
N ALA A 42 5.86 7.39 6.58
CA ALA A 42 4.91 6.47 5.99
C ALA A 42 5.17 6.33 4.49
N LEU A 43 5.30 5.09 4.00
CA LEU A 43 5.30 4.77 2.58
C LEU A 43 4.11 3.86 2.27
N THR A 44 3.57 4.00 1.06
CA THR A 44 2.61 3.06 0.47
C THR A 44 2.98 2.89 -1.00
N PHE A 45 2.82 1.69 -1.53
CA PHE A 45 3.20 1.35 -2.89
C PHE A 45 2.55 0.03 -3.28
N ASP A 46 2.37 -0.17 -4.58
CA ASP A 46 2.03 -1.47 -5.13
C ASP A 46 3.31 -2.25 -5.46
N PHE A 47 3.27 -3.56 -5.23
CA PHE A 47 4.41 -4.43 -5.47
C PHE A 47 3.99 -5.79 -6.02
N PHE A 48 4.97 -6.46 -6.60
CA PHE A 48 4.78 -7.71 -7.32
C PHE A 48 5.44 -8.87 -6.61
N VAL A 49 4.79 -10.01 -6.77
CA VAL A 49 5.31 -11.30 -6.35
C VAL A 49 5.28 -12.21 -7.58
N ASP A 50 6.41 -12.83 -7.87
CA ASP A 50 6.54 -13.83 -8.92
C ASP A 50 6.00 -15.17 -8.41
N TRP A 51 4.76 -15.47 -8.77
CA TRP A 51 4.05 -16.67 -8.34
C TRP A 51 4.53 -17.93 -9.09
N SER A 52 5.36 -17.79 -10.12
CA SER A 52 5.87 -18.93 -10.90
C SER A 52 7.05 -19.64 -10.24
N LYS A 53 7.71 -18.98 -9.28
CA LYS A 53 8.90 -19.51 -8.61
C LYS A 53 8.55 -20.32 -7.36
N SER A 54 9.44 -21.26 -7.04
CA SER A 54 9.41 -22.04 -5.81
C SER A 54 10.81 -22.01 -5.15
N PRO A 55 11.00 -21.33 -4.00
CA PRO A 55 9.99 -20.54 -3.28
C PRO A 55 9.51 -19.32 -4.09
N ILE A 56 8.32 -18.83 -3.76
CA ILE A 56 7.76 -17.60 -4.31
C ILE A 56 8.69 -16.42 -3.96
N THR A 57 8.91 -15.49 -4.88
CA THR A 57 9.86 -14.38 -4.68
C THR A 57 9.26 -13.02 -4.96
N LEU A 58 9.74 -12.00 -4.25
CA LEU A 58 9.46 -10.61 -4.55
C LEU A 58 10.09 -10.21 -5.90
N THR A 59 9.31 -9.53 -6.75
CA THR A 59 9.85 -8.86 -7.94
C THR A 59 10.32 -7.47 -7.54
N LYS A 60 11.52 -7.08 -7.98
CA LYS A 60 12.22 -5.84 -7.57
C LYS A 60 11.72 -4.58 -8.29
N GLU A 61 10.41 -4.47 -8.47
CA GLU A 61 9.77 -3.33 -9.13
C GLU A 61 8.56 -2.91 -8.33
N PHE A 62 8.56 -1.69 -7.79
CA PHE A 62 7.46 -1.15 -6.98
C PHE A 62 6.86 0.06 -7.69
N TRP A 63 5.55 0.22 -7.55
CA TRP A 63 4.77 1.26 -8.22
C TRP A 63 4.09 2.19 -7.22
N LEU A 64 4.15 3.49 -7.50
CA LEU A 64 3.21 4.48 -6.99
C LEU A 64 2.11 4.70 -8.01
N LYS A 65 0.93 5.12 -7.56
CA LYS A 65 -0.19 5.45 -8.45
C LYS A 65 -0.46 6.94 -8.43
N GLY A 66 -0.54 7.56 -9.60
CA GLY A 66 -0.96 8.95 -9.73
C GLY A 66 -2.17 9.08 -10.64
N ILE A 67 -3.24 9.70 -10.17
CA ILE A 67 -4.35 10.11 -11.05
C ILE A 67 -4.07 11.52 -11.54
N SER A 68 -3.89 11.66 -12.85
CA SER A 68 -3.75 12.95 -13.52
C SER A 68 -5.13 13.53 -13.82
N GLU A 69 -5.30 14.83 -13.60
CA GLU A 69 -6.48 15.58 -14.06
C GLU A 69 -6.43 15.94 -15.55
N SER A 70 -5.31 15.66 -16.22
CA SER A 70 -5.10 15.95 -17.63
C SER A 70 -4.77 14.68 -18.40
N SER A 71 -5.23 14.63 -19.66
CA SER A 71 -4.98 13.51 -20.57
C SER A 71 -3.49 13.23 -20.75
N ILE A 72 -3.07 11.97 -20.68
CA ILE A 72 -1.68 11.57 -20.96
C ILE A 72 -1.48 11.49 -22.49
N ASN A 73 -0.61 12.34 -23.02
CA ASN A 73 -0.22 12.34 -24.44
C ASN A 73 1.27 12.70 -24.60
N THR A 74 1.78 12.70 -25.83
CA THR A 74 3.22 12.94 -26.12
C THR A 74 3.75 14.30 -25.68
N ASN A 75 2.87 15.27 -25.42
CA ASN A 75 3.21 16.60 -24.91
C ASN A 75 2.89 16.76 -23.42
N PHE A 76 2.65 15.65 -22.71
CA PHE A 76 2.34 15.67 -21.29
C PHE A 76 3.58 16.12 -20.51
N ASN A 77 3.63 17.43 -20.27
CA ASN A 77 4.63 18.07 -19.44
C ASN A 77 3.97 18.45 -18.13
N LEU A 78 4.18 17.64 -17.10
CA LEU A 78 3.89 18.09 -15.75
C LEU A 78 5.05 18.93 -15.26
N ALA A 79 4.72 20.09 -14.68
CA ALA A 79 5.58 20.74 -13.71
C ALA A 79 6.04 19.67 -12.70
N ASP A 80 7.35 19.56 -12.48
CA ASP A 80 8.04 18.72 -11.50
C ASP A 80 7.21 17.55 -10.92
N ILE A 81 7.25 16.37 -11.60
CA ILE A 81 6.50 15.17 -11.20
C ILE A 81 6.74 14.78 -9.74
N PRO A 82 8.00 14.76 -9.23
CA PRO A 82 8.27 14.59 -7.81
C PRO A 82 7.48 15.54 -6.91
N GLN A 83 7.41 16.83 -7.24
CA GLN A 83 6.65 17.81 -6.46
C GLN A 83 5.14 17.49 -6.45
N GLU A 84 4.56 17.15 -7.60
CA GLU A 84 3.14 16.78 -7.70
C GLU A 84 2.81 15.50 -6.91
N LEU A 85 3.69 14.51 -6.94
CA LEU A 85 3.53 13.29 -6.13
C LEU A 85 3.72 13.57 -4.63
N ASN A 86 4.65 14.45 -4.25
CA ASN A 86 4.82 14.91 -2.87
C ASN A 86 3.57 15.66 -2.39
N ASN A 87 2.94 16.47 -3.23
CA ASN A 87 1.66 17.09 -2.88
C ASN A 87 0.54 16.05 -2.67
N ALA A 88 0.55 14.94 -3.43
CA ALA A 88 -0.45 13.89 -3.35
C ALA A 88 -0.25 12.92 -2.17
N TYR A 89 0.99 12.58 -1.84
CA TYR A 89 1.34 11.55 -0.85
C TYR A 89 1.89 12.10 0.46
N GLY A 90 2.37 13.34 0.48
CA GLY A 90 2.96 13.99 1.64
C GLY A 90 4.36 14.54 1.37
N GLU A 91 4.77 15.49 2.19
CA GLU A 91 6.05 16.17 2.06
C GLU A 91 7.23 15.18 2.06
N SER A 92 8.12 15.36 1.07
CA SER A 92 9.31 14.53 0.83
C SER A 92 9.04 13.02 0.68
N PHE A 93 7.83 12.63 0.28
CA PHE A 93 7.46 11.24 0.09
C PHE A 93 8.30 10.56 -1.00
N VAL A 94 8.47 11.21 -2.16
CA VAL A 94 9.19 10.66 -3.31
C VAL A 94 10.67 10.44 -2.97
N GLU A 95 11.27 11.36 -2.22
CA GLU A 95 12.64 11.27 -1.73
C GLU A 95 12.79 10.09 -0.77
N THR A 96 11.85 9.96 0.18
CA THR A 96 11.82 8.85 1.15
C THR A 96 11.62 7.51 0.44
N TYR A 97 10.71 7.47 -0.53
CA TYR A 97 10.40 6.29 -1.34
C TYR A 97 11.60 5.84 -2.18
N THR A 98 12.27 6.79 -2.85
CA THR A 98 13.46 6.50 -3.67
C THR A 98 14.60 5.98 -2.81
N LYS A 99 14.88 6.62 -1.67
CA LYS A 99 15.90 6.19 -0.71
C LYS A 99 15.61 4.80 -0.15
N PHE A 100 14.35 4.53 0.22
CA PHE A 100 13.92 3.19 0.61
C PHE A 100 14.18 2.17 -0.50
N CYS A 101 13.76 2.45 -1.73
CA CYS A 101 13.97 1.52 -2.83
C CYS A 101 15.46 1.24 -3.08
N GLU A 102 16.35 2.23 -2.95
CA GLU A 102 17.79 2.05 -3.06
C GLU A 102 18.37 1.14 -1.98
N ASN A 103 18.01 1.37 -0.71
CA ASN A 103 18.45 0.53 0.42
C ASN A 103 18.13 -0.95 0.21
N TYR A 104 17.03 -1.24 -0.49
CA TYR A 104 16.56 -2.61 -0.72
C TYR A 104 16.74 -3.08 -2.17
N SER A 105 17.49 -2.35 -3.01
CA SER A 105 17.73 -2.69 -4.43
C SER A 105 16.44 -2.94 -5.23
N ILE A 106 15.43 -2.10 -5.00
CA ILE A 106 14.13 -2.09 -5.69
C ILE A 106 14.18 -1.00 -6.76
N ILE A 107 13.52 -1.23 -7.90
CA ILE A 107 13.39 -0.25 -8.97
C ILE A 107 12.06 0.52 -8.76
N PRO A 108 12.10 1.81 -8.38
CA PRO A 108 10.91 2.59 -8.11
C PRO A 108 10.29 3.15 -9.39
N TYR A 109 8.98 3.02 -9.52
CA TYR A 109 8.21 3.67 -10.58
C TYR A 109 6.98 4.39 -10.01
N ALA A 110 6.45 5.34 -10.78
CA ALA A 110 5.05 5.78 -10.68
C ALA A 110 4.32 5.45 -11.99
N ILE A 111 3.07 5.00 -11.87
CA ILE A 111 2.11 4.86 -12.96
C ILE A 111 1.13 6.03 -12.84
N ILE A 112 1.25 7.00 -13.74
CA ILE A 112 0.41 8.20 -13.77
C ILE A 112 -0.57 8.11 -14.92
N PHE A 113 -1.86 8.33 -14.66
CA PHE A 113 -2.89 8.13 -15.67
C PHE A 113 -4.14 8.99 -15.47
N ASP A 114 -4.84 9.25 -16.56
CA ASP A 114 -6.16 9.87 -16.54
C ASP A 114 -7.22 8.80 -16.28
N ASP A 115 -7.84 8.82 -15.09
CA ASP A 115 -8.83 7.80 -14.70
C ASP A 115 -10.16 7.91 -15.47
N SER A 116 -10.34 8.95 -16.30
CA SER A 116 -11.48 9.07 -17.21
C SER A 116 -11.31 8.31 -18.53
N ASN A 117 -10.12 7.78 -18.82
CA ASN A 117 -9.85 7.02 -20.03
C ASN A 117 -10.81 5.83 -20.23
N ASN A 118 -11.10 5.54 -21.50
CA ASN A 118 -11.77 4.29 -21.87
C ASN A 118 -10.75 3.14 -21.88
N TRP A 119 -10.60 2.46 -20.75
CA TRP A 119 -9.63 1.37 -20.60
C TRP A 119 -9.82 0.17 -21.54
N SER A 120 -10.98 0.05 -22.20
CA SER A 120 -11.19 -0.95 -23.25
C SER A 120 -10.54 -0.58 -24.60
N ASP A 121 -10.19 0.69 -24.80
CA ASP A 121 -9.41 1.15 -25.94
C ASP A 121 -7.93 0.85 -25.70
N GLU A 122 -7.35 0.01 -26.56
CA GLU A 122 -5.93 -0.39 -26.52
C GLU A 122 -4.97 0.78 -26.70
N LYS A 123 -5.45 1.91 -27.24
CA LYS A 123 -4.68 3.16 -27.38
C LYS A 123 -4.69 4.03 -26.12
N SER A 124 -5.39 3.61 -25.06
CA SER A 124 -5.35 4.31 -23.78
C SER A 124 -3.93 4.30 -23.23
N ASN A 125 -3.39 5.49 -23.03
CA ASN A 125 -2.01 5.70 -22.62
C ASN A 125 -1.91 6.05 -21.14
N LEU A 126 -0.79 5.65 -20.55
CA LEU A 126 -0.38 5.97 -19.19
C LEU A 126 1.08 6.46 -19.24
N LEU A 127 1.47 7.24 -18.25
CA LEU A 127 2.84 7.69 -18.07
C LEU A 127 3.52 6.80 -17.03
N LEU A 128 4.56 6.08 -17.47
CA LEU A 128 5.49 5.37 -16.61
C LEU A 128 6.63 6.33 -16.25
N VAL A 129 6.84 6.55 -14.95
CA VAL A 129 7.93 7.38 -14.45
C VAL A 129 8.86 6.52 -13.63
N ARG A 130 10.13 6.47 -13.98
CA ARG A 130 11.16 5.77 -13.20
C ARG A 130 11.92 6.80 -12.36
N PHE A 131 12.13 6.50 -11.07
CA PHE A 131 12.94 7.37 -10.19
C PHE A 131 14.33 6.78 -9.96
N SER A 132 15.29 7.67 -9.67
CA SER A 132 16.63 7.31 -9.20
C SER A 132 17.21 8.44 -8.36
N SER A 133 18.11 8.12 -7.42
CA SER A 133 18.92 9.17 -6.79
C SER A 133 19.94 9.69 -7.79
N GLY A 134 19.83 11.00 -8.06
CA GLY A 134 20.80 11.76 -8.82
C GLY A 134 21.92 12.31 -7.94
N SER A 135 22.76 13.14 -8.56
CA SER A 135 23.82 13.85 -7.84
C SER A 135 23.26 14.85 -6.80
N ASN A 136 23.99 15.03 -5.69
CA ASN A 136 23.64 15.97 -4.60
C ASN A 136 22.26 15.73 -3.95
N ASN A 137 21.85 14.45 -3.79
CA ASN A 137 20.56 14.06 -3.19
C ASN A 137 19.32 14.59 -3.93
N LYS A 138 19.45 14.95 -5.21
CA LYS A 138 18.30 15.29 -6.05
C LYS A 138 17.68 14.03 -6.63
N ILE A 139 16.36 14.00 -6.74
CA ILE A 139 15.67 12.92 -7.45
C ILE A 139 15.73 13.19 -8.95
N GLU A 140 16.28 12.23 -9.69
CA GLU A 140 16.22 12.18 -11.15
C GLU A 140 15.05 11.28 -11.56
N TYR A 141 14.43 11.59 -12.70
CA TYR A 141 13.34 10.78 -13.22
C TYR A 141 13.34 10.70 -14.74
N GLU A 142 12.95 9.52 -15.24
CA GLU A 142 12.78 9.23 -16.66
C GLU A 142 11.30 8.92 -16.93
N THR A 143 10.76 9.47 -18.01
CA THR A 143 9.35 9.29 -18.36
C THR A 143 9.17 8.55 -19.68
N THR A 144 8.26 7.59 -19.70
CA THR A 144 7.88 6.84 -20.90
C THR A 144 6.36 6.75 -20.98
N ILE A 145 5.79 7.02 -22.15
CA ILE A 145 4.37 6.76 -22.39
C ILE A 145 4.21 5.30 -22.81
N ILE A 146 3.33 4.58 -22.12
CA ILE A 146 2.99 3.19 -22.42
C ILE A 146 1.49 3.05 -22.66
N SER A 147 1.12 2.10 -23.51
CA SER A 147 -0.27 1.69 -23.71
C SER A 147 -0.78 0.80 -22.57
N ILE A 148 -2.11 0.63 -22.50
CA ILE A 148 -2.73 -0.33 -21.59
C ILE A 148 -2.29 -1.79 -21.86
N ASN A 149 -1.94 -2.13 -23.10
CA ASN A 149 -1.45 -3.47 -23.43
C ASN A 149 -0.03 -3.69 -22.90
N GLU A 150 0.86 -2.71 -23.07
CA GLU A 150 2.20 -2.74 -22.47
C GLU A 150 2.13 -2.80 -20.94
N LEU A 151 1.19 -2.09 -20.30
CA LEU A 151 0.95 -2.19 -18.86
C LEU A 151 0.54 -3.62 -18.45
N LYS A 152 -0.41 -4.23 -19.17
CA LYS A 152 -0.86 -5.61 -18.92
C LYS A 152 0.28 -6.62 -19.03
N GLU A 153 1.11 -6.51 -20.06
CA GLU A 153 2.30 -7.33 -20.25
C GLU A 153 3.28 -7.15 -19.08
N LYS A 154 3.52 -5.89 -18.66
CA LYS A 154 4.39 -5.59 -17.52
C LYS A 154 3.88 -6.21 -16.22
N ILE A 155 2.57 -6.14 -15.98
CA ILE A 155 1.92 -6.77 -14.82
C ILE A 155 2.13 -8.29 -14.84
N GLN A 156 1.88 -8.94 -15.97
CA GLN A 156 2.02 -10.40 -16.09
C GLN A 156 3.47 -10.83 -15.92
N ASN A 157 4.41 -10.15 -16.59
CA ASN A 157 5.84 -10.44 -16.48
C ASN A 157 6.33 -10.34 -15.03
N ASN A 158 5.95 -9.26 -14.33
CA ASN A 158 6.34 -9.07 -12.93
C ASN A 158 5.65 -10.03 -11.95
N SER A 159 4.49 -10.59 -12.32
CA SER A 159 3.72 -11.54 -11.50
C SER A 159 4.09 -13.01 -11.73
N GLY A 160 5.00 -13.31 -12.67
CA GLY A 160 5.29 -14.68 -13.08
C GLY A 160 4.23 -15.30 -14.00
N GLY A 161 3.40 -14.48 -14.65
CA GLY A 161 2.38 -14.91 -15.60
C GLY A 161 1.01 -14.28 -15.38
N SER A 162 0.00 -14.85 -16.04
CA SER A 162 -1.39 -14.42 -15.95
C SER A 162 -1.99 -14.65 -14.56
N ILE A 163 -2.57 -13.60 -13.96
CA ILE A 163 -3.26 -13.66 -12.68
C ILE A 163 -4.66 -13.07 -12.83
N SER A 164 -5.67 -13.82 -12.39
CA SER A 164 -7.07 -13.39 -12.40
C SER A 164 -7.75 -13.68 -11.05
N ILE A 165 -8.80 -12.90 -10.74
CA ILE A 165 -9.73 -13.12 -9.62
C ILE A 165 -11.13 -13.52 -10.11
N GLY A 166 -11.25 -13.87 -11.39
CA GLY A 166 -12.52 -14.21 -12.05
C GLY A 166 -13.22 -13.00 -12.66
N SER A 167 -14.26 -13.27 -13.46
CA SER A 167 -14.96 -12.27 -14.25
C SER A 167 -15.76 -11.24 -13.44
N LYS A 168 -16.04 -11.52 -12.16
CA LYS A 168 -16.71 -10.59 -11.25
C LYS A 168 -15.88 -9.32 -11.00
N GLY A 169 -14.56 -9.45 -11.03
CA GLY A 169 -13.65 -8.36 -10.68
C GLY A 169 -13.83 -7.84 -9.26
N LEU A 170 -13.27 -6.66 -9.01
CA LEU A 170 -13.36 -5.95 -7.74
C LEU A 170 -14.72 -5.24 -7.59
N TYR A 171 -15.25 -5.22 -6.38
CA TYR A 171 -16.42 -4.39 -6.05
C TYR A 171 -16.01 -2.94 -5.69
N TYR A 172 -14.87 -2.79 -5.02
CA TYR A 172 -14.21 -1.51 -4.75
C TYR A 172 -12.78 -1.58 -5.29
N GLY A 173 -12.33 -0.49 -5.92
CA GLY A 173 -10.96 -0.30 -6.38
C GLY A 173 -10.51 1.13 -6.11
N THR A 174 -9.22 1.39 -6.22
CA THR A 174 -8.63 2.73 -6.02
C THR A 174 -8.74 3.60 -7.28
N SER A 175 -8.96 2.99 -8.43
CA SER A 175 -9.13 3.65 -9.73
C SER A 175 -10.05 2.84 -10.66
N ARG A 176 -10.57 3.47 -11.73
CA ARG A 176 -11.25 2.76 -12.82
C ARG A 176 -10.30 1.85 -13.58
N LEU A 177 -9.02 2.22 -13.70
CA LEU A 177 -7.97 1.36 -14.28
C LEU A 177 -7.88 0.03 -13.52
N GLU A 178 -7.77 0.08 -12.20
CA GLU A 178 -7.69 -1.12 -11.35
C GLU A 178 -8.97 -1.96 -11.46
N CYS A 179 -10.14 -1.31 -11.43
CA CYS A 179 -11.42 -1.99 -11.64
C CYS A 179 -11.48 -2.72 -12.98
N PHE A 180 -11.03 -2.08 -14.07
CA PHE A 180 -10.96 -2.70 -15.40
C PHE A 180 -9.98 -3.88 -15.44
N LEU A 181 -8.78 -3.72 -14.87
CA LEU A 181 -7.78 -4.78 -14.86
C LEU A 181 -8.21 -5.98 -13.99
N SER A 182 -9.03 -5.75 -12.97
CA SER A 182 -9.54 -6.82 -12.09
C SER A 182 -10.41 -7.87 -12.78
N THR A 183 -11.01 -7.52 -13.93
CA THR A 183 -11.79 -8.46 -14.75
C THR A 183 -10.95 -9.15 -15.83
N SER A 184 -9.63 -8.92 -15.84
CA SER A 184 -8.69 -9.47 -16.82
C SER A 184 -7.78 -10.56 -16.22
N ASN A 185 -6.80 -11.01 -17.01
CA ASN A 185 -5.68 -11.85 -16.59
C ASN A 185 -4.43 -11.06 -16.16
N SER A 186 -4.55 -9.74 -16.07
CA SER A 186 -3.49 -8.80 -15.69
C SER A 186 -3.93 -8.02 -14.45
N LEU A 187 -4.32 -8.76 -13.40
CA LEU A 187 -4.72 -8.17 -12.13
C LEU A 187 -3.65 -7.20 -11.62
N TYR A 188 -4.05 -5.97 -11.30
CA TYR A 188 -3.15 -4.96 -10.76
C TYR A 188 -2.36 -5.51 -9.54
N PRO A 189 -1.08 -5.16 -9.36
CA PRO A 189 -0.29 -5.56 -8.19
C PRO A 189 -0.96 -5.19 -6.87
N GLY A 190 -0.51 -5.82 -5.78
CA GLY A 190 -1.08 -5.52 -4.47
C GLY A 190 -0.36 -4.38 -3.82
N ASP A 191 -1.08 -3.69 -2.96
CA ASP A 191 -0.58 -2.64 -2.12
C ASP A 191 0.03 -3.18 -0.83
N ALA A 192 1.06 -2.48 -0.36
CA ALA A 192 1.33 -2.35 1.06
C ALA A 192 0.52 -1.15 1.56
N ASP A 193 -0.51 -1.40 2.37
CA ASP A 193 -1.36 -0.35 2.95
C ASP A 193 -0.48 0.72 3.63
N LEU A 194 0.51 0.28 4.41
CA LEU A 194 1.50 1.15 5.03
C LEU A 194 2.81 0.41 5.33
N LEU A 195 3.93 1.04 4.98
CA LEU A 195 5.27 0.69 5.44
C LEU A 195 5.81 1.86 6.28
N LEU A 196 6.21 1.58 7.53
CA LEU A 196 6.95 2.54 8.33
C LEU A 196 8.45 2.42 8.02
N VAL A 197 9.08 3.56 7.78
CA VAL A 197 10.54 3.68 7.59
C VAL A 197 11.11 4.76 8.50
N ASP A 198 12.41 4.70 8.79
CA ASP A 198 13.12 5.82 9.41
C ASP A 198 13.56 6.87 8.37
N ASP A 199 14.19 7.96 8.84
CA ASP A 199 14.70 9.03 7.96
C ASP A 199 15.83 8.56 7.03
N GLU A 200 16.43 7.41 7.30
CA GLU A 200 17.38 6.74 6.41
C GLU A 200 16.70 5.88 5.33
N GLY A 201 15.37 5.77 5.35
CA GLY A 201 14.62 4.91 4.42
C GLY A 201 14.73 3.42 4.76
N ARG A 202 15.11 3.07 5.99
CA ARG A 202 15.17 1.66 6.44
C ARG A 202 13.81 1.24 6.97
N ALA A 203 13.31 0.09 6.52
CA ALA A 203 12.04 -0.45 6.94
C ALA A 203 12.02 -0.74 8.45
N LYS A 204 10.88 -0.45 9.09
CA LYS A 204 10.65 -0.70 10.52
C LYS A 204 9.44 -1.57 10.78
N CYS A 205 8.40 -1.50 9.95
CA CYS A 205 7.20 -2.30 10.10
C CYS A 205 6.33 -2.24 8.84
N ILE A 206 5.75 -3.38 8.44
CA ILE A 206 4.64 -3.43 7.49
C ILE A 206 3.34 -3.45 8.27
N ILE A 207 2.40 -2.59 7.90
CA ILE A 207 1.08 -2.49 8.53
C ILE A 207 0.01 -2.73 7.47
N GLU A 208 -0.90 -3.63 7.79
CA GLU A 208 -2.10 -3.97 7.01
C GLU A 208 -3.33 -3.46 7.76
N PHE A 209 -4.21 -2.72 7.07
CA PHE A 209 -5.42 -2.15 7.64
C PHE A 209 -6.65 -3.00 7.28
N LYS A 210 -7.23 -3.67 8.28
CA LYS A 210 -8.45 -4.46 8.07
C LYS A 210 -9.69 -3.75 8.60
N LYS A 211 -10.49 -3.25 7.67
CA LYS A 211 -11.78 -2.60 7.97
C LYS A 211 -12.80 -3.61 8.53
N HIS A 212 -13.37 -3.29 9.69
CA HIS A 212 -14.48 -4.03 10.30
C HIS A 212 -15.81 -3.33 10.03
N ASN A 213 -16.65 -3.98 9.23
CA ASN A 213 -17.95 -3.48 8.77
C ASN A 213 -19.14 -4.37 9.19
N LEU A 214 -18.90 -5.35 10.06
CA LEU A 214 -19.92 -6.26 10.57
C LEU A 214 -20.55 -5.70 11.86
N SER A 215 -21.69 -6.26 12.24
CA SER A 215 -22.38 -5.92 13.51
C SER A 215 -21.77 -6.60 14.73
N SER A 216 -20.92 -7.61 14.54
CA SER A 216 -20.21 -8.28 15.63
C SER A 216 -19.20 -7.35 16.27
N ASP A 217 -18.82 -7.66 17.51
CA ASP A 217 -17.80 -6.92 18.24
C ASP A 217 -16.44 -7.02 17.54
N ILE A 218 -15.73 -5.90 17.40
CA ILE A 218 -14.42 -5.86 16.74
C ILE A 218 -13.36 -6.76 17.41
N SER A 219 -13.53 -7.12 18.68
CA SER A 219 -12.64 -8.05 19.38
C SER A 219 -12.64 -9.48 18.83
N TYR A 220 -13.62 -9.84 18.01
CA TYR A 220 -13.63 -11.11 17.28
C TYR A 220 -12.77 -11.08 16.02
N GLN A 221 -12.24 -9.91 15.64
CA GLN A 221 -11.33 -9.78 14.50
C GLN A 221 -9.95 -10.33 14.84
N LYS A 222 -9.45 -11.20 13.96
CA LYS A 222 -8.17 -11.90 14.06
C LYS A 222 -7.73 -12.44 12.71
N ILE A 223 -6.44 -12.68 12.52
CA ILE A 223 -5.88 -13.17 11.25
C ILE A 223 -6.51 -14.49 10.80
N SER A 224 -6.86 -15.38 11.73
CA SER A 224 -7.46 -16.68 11.39
C SER A 224 -8.86 -16.58 10.76
N ASN A 225 -9.49 -15.39 10.78
CA ASN A 225 -10.74 -15.15 10.04
C ASN A 225 -10.51 -14.96 8.54
N TYR A 226 -9.26 -14.66 8.13
CA TYR A 226 -8.92 -14.25 6.77
C TYR A 226 -7.82 -15.11 6.13
N TYR A 227 -6.98 -15.74 6.94
CA TYR A 227 -5.85 -16.55 6.51
C TYR A 227 -5.96 -17.99 7.00
N PRO A 228 -5.69 -19.00 6.15
CA PRO A 228 -5.28 -18.91 4.74
C PRO A 228 -6.42 -18.64 3.75
N LYS A 229 -7.68 -18.62 4.21
CA LYS A 229 -8.85 -18.33 3.38
C LYS A 229 -9.75 -17.31 4.10
N PRO A 230 -10.43 -16.41 3.36
CA PRO A 230 -10.41 -16.26 1.89
C PRO A 230 -9.22 -15.48 1.32
N ASP A 231 -8.42 -14.80 2.15
CA ASP A 231 -7.48 -13.76 1.73
C ASP A 231 -6.02 -14.26 1.65
N GLY A 232 -5.78 -15.58 1.53
CA GLY A 232 -4.44 -16.19 1.57
C GLY A 232 -3.39 -15.49 0.71
N ARG A 233 -3.70 -15.26 -0.57
CA ARG A 233 -2.80 -14.60 -1.54
C ARG A 233 -2.41 -13.17 -1.11
N LYS A 234 -3.28 -12.46 -0.38
CA LYS A 234 -2.96 -11.12 0.12
C LYS A 234 -1.88 -11.21 1.19
N TYR A 235 -2.08 -12.08 2.18
CA TYR A 235 -1.15 -12.21 3.30
C TYR A 235 0.16 -12.92 2.92
N ASP A 236 0.12 -13.92 2.04
CA ASP A 236 1.35 -14.56 1.52
C ASP A 236 2.23 -13.52 0.80
N ARG A 237 1.62 -12.59 0.06
CA ARG A 237 2.34 -11.49 -0.60
C ARG A 237 3.00 -10.53 0.40
N LEU A 238 2.29 -10.14 1.46
CA LEU A 238 2.86 -9.30 2.52
C LEU A 238 3.99 -10.00 3.27
N GLU A 239 3.90 -11.32 3.42
CA GLU A 239 4.95 -12.14 4.01
C GLU A 239 6.21 -12.20 3.13
N VAL A 240 6.05 -12.40 1.82
CA VAL A 240 7.17 -12.34 0.87
C VAL A 240 7.85 -10.96 0.88
N LEU A 241 7.08 -9.87 1.00
CA LEU A 241 7.64 -8.53 1.19
C LEU A 241 8.41 -8.42 2.51
N ARG A 242 7.81 -8.87 3.62
CA ARG A 242 8.43 -8.86 4.95
C ARG A 242 9.79 -9.56 4.93
N ASP A 243 9.84 -10.77 4.37
CA ASP A 243 11.05 -11.58 4.34
C ASP A 243 12.13 -10.96 3.45
N TYR A 244 11.74 -10.35 2.33
CA TYR A 244 12.67 -9.60 1.49
C TYR A 244 13.29 -8.40 2.20
N LEU A 245 12.49 -7.66 2.98
CA LEU A 245 12.95 -6.51 3.75
C LEU A 245 13.72 -6.92 5.01
N SER A 246 13.55 -8.15 5.49
CA SER A 246 14.13 -8.62 6.75
C SER A 246 15.57 -9.15 6.65
N LYS A 247 16.30 -8.83 5.58
CA LYS A 247 17.67 -9.33 5.37
C LYS A 247 18.67 -8.87 6.43
N GLU A 248 18.50 -7.65 6.93
CA GLU A 248 19.41 -7.03 7.92
C GLU A 248 18.76 -6.83 9.29
N GLU A 249 17.45 -6.57 9.34
CA GLU A 249 16.68 -6.44 10.56
C GLU A 249 15.36 -7.20 10.45
N ASN A 250 14.92 -7.84 11.53
CA ASN A 250 13.60 -8.49 11.56
C ASN A 250 12.47 -7.45 11.45
N ILE A 251 11.74 -7.44 10.34
CA ILE A 251 10.62 -6.53 10.08
C ILE A 251 9.29 -7.17 10.50
N PRO A 252 8.54 -6.59 11.45
CA PRO A 252 7.21 -7.07 11.82
C PRO A 252 6.18 -6.79 10.74
N LEU A 253 5.28 -7.76 10.54
CA LEU A 253 3.97 -7.56 9.91
C LEU A 253 2.92 -7.37 11.02
N ILE A 254 2.22 -6.25 10.99
CA ILE A 254 1.18 -5.89 11.95
C ILE A 254 -0.13 -5.70 11.21
N ILE A 255 -1.23 -6.21 11.77
CA ILE A 255 -2.58 -5.96 11.27
C ILE A 255 -3.31 -5.06 12.26
N ILE A 256 -3.89 -3.96 11.76
CA ILE A 256 -4.74 -3.08 12.53
C ILE A 256 -6.19 -3.27 12.05
N TYR A 257 -7.01 -3.83 12.92
CA TYR A 257 -8.44 -3.91 12.76
C TYR A 257 -9.10 -2.63 13.29
N TYR A 258 -9.89 -1.97 12.45
CA TYR A 258 -10.55 -0.71 12.79
C TYR A 258 -12.03 -0.75 12.41
N PRO A 259 -12.94 -0.19 13.24
CA PRO A 259 -14.37 -0.27 12.99
C PRO A 259 -14.84 0.90 12.13
N THR A 260 -15.83 0.63 11.28
CA THR A 260 -16.62 1.68 10.61
C THR A 260 -17.79 2.17 11.46
N ASN A 261 -18.19 1.39 12.47
CA ASN A 261 -19.29 1.73 13.38
C ASN A 261 -18.80 2.68 14.47
N THR A 262 -19.41 3.86 14.59
CA THR A 262 -19.05 4.91 15.56
C THR A 262 -19.36 4.55 17.02
N LYS A 263 -20.14 3.48 17.24
CA LYS A 263 -20.41 2.95 18.59
C LYS A 263 -19.21 2.22 19.18
N GLU A 264 -18.37 1.63 18.33
CA GLU A 264 -17.13 0.97 18.76
C GLU A 264 -16.13 2.02 19.26
N LYS A 265 -15.46 1.72 20.37
CA LYS A 265 -14.51 2.64 21.03
C LYS A 265 -13.06 2.19 20.92
N TYR A 266 -12.83 0.96 20.47
CA TYR A 266 -11.50 0.39 20.36
C TYR A 266 -11.27 -0.23 18.98
N GLY A 267 -10.00 -0.30 18.60
CA GLY A 267 -9.48 -1.17 17.55
C GLY A 267 -8.76 -2.38 18.13
N VAL A 268 -8.29 -3.26 17.26
CA VAL A 268 -7.44 -4.40 17.63
C VAL A 268 -6.17 -4.36 16.79
N ILE A 269 -5.02 -4.55 17.41
CA ILE A 269 -3.74 -4.75 16.73
C ILE A 269 -3.30 -6.21 16.91
N GLU A 270 -2.85 -6.85 15.84
CA GLU A 270 -2.21 -8.17 15.88
C GLU A 270 -0.79 -8.09 15.29
N VAL A 271 0.17 -8.64 16.03
CA VAL A 271 1.53 -8.88 15.55
C VAL A 271 1.57 -10.27 14.93
N ILE A 272 2.02 -10.36 13.68
CA ILE A 272 1.96 -11.58 12.87
C ILE A 272 3.36 -12.18 12.69
N HIS A 273 3.44 -13.51 12.76
CA HIS A 273 4.66 -14.28 12.55
C HIS A 273 4.36 -15.56 11.75
N GLY A 274 5.40 -16.23 11.26
CA GLY A 274 5.31 -17.44 10.45
C GLY A 274 5.63 -17.17 8.98
N CYS A 275 5.74 -18.24 8.20
CA CYS A 275 6.02 -18.18 6.77
C CYS A 275 4.74 -18.26 5.92
N THR A 276 4.88 -18.07 4.60
CA THR A 276 3.85 -18.41 3.62
C THR A 276 3.27 -19.81 3.88
N GLY A 277 1.95 -19.93 3.85
CA GLY A 277 1.17 -21.10 4.26
C GLY A 277 0.93 -21.28 5.77
N ALA A 278 1.63 -20.54 6.64
CA ALA A 278 1.64 -20.77 8.09
C ALA A 278 1.66 -19.49 8.94
N LEU A 279 1.19 -18.36 8.41
CA LEU A 279 1.03 -17.12 9.17
C LEU A 279 0.07 -17.30 10.36
N LYS A 280 0.49 -16.78 11.52
CA LYS A 280 -0.27 -16.84 12.76
C LYS A 280 -0.03 -15.61 13.62
N LYS A 281 -0.98 -15.37 14.52
CA LYS A 281 -0.88 -14.36 15.56
C LYS A 281 0.23 -14.71 16.55
N MET A 282 1.16 -13.78 16.77
CA MET A 282 2.16 -13.83 17.84
C MET A 282 1.69 -13.08 19.09
N GLY A 283 0.97 -11.98 18.92
CA GLY A 283 0.43 -11.17 20.01
C GLY A 283 -0.74 -10.31 19.54
N SER A 284 -1.58 -9.88 20.48
CA SER A 284 -2.74 -9.04 20.19
C SER A 284 -3.03 -8.08 21.32
N ARG A 285 -3.53 -6.88 21.00
CA ARG A 285 -3.96 -5.90 22.00
C ARG A 285 -5.13 -5.07 21.48
N LYS A 286 -6.04 -4.66 22.38
CA LYS A 286 -7.03 -3.61 22.10
C LYS A 286 -6.41 -2.23 22.34
N PHE A 287 -6.76 -1.25 21.53
CA PHE A 287 -6.36 0.13 21.71
C PHE A 287 -7.55 1.06 21.55
N ASP A 288 -7.56 2.18 22.25
CA ASP A 288 -8.60 3.19 22.12
C ASP A 288 -8.50 3.87 20.75
N LEU A 289 -9.63 4.03 20.06
CA LEU A 289 -9.64 4.71 18.77
C LEU A 289 -9.30 6.19 18.97
N PRO A 290 -8.38 6.74 18.16
CA PRO A 290 -8.06 8.14 18.28
C PRO A 290 -9.17 8.99 17.66
N SER A 291 -9.49 10.14 18.25
CA SER A 291 -10.23 11.19 17.56
C SER A 291 -9.36 11.77 16.45
N ILE A 292 -9.93 11.95 15.26
CA ILE A 292 -9.21 12.55 14.12
C ILE A 292 -8.69 13.97 14.42
N ASP A 293 -9.32 14.68 15.36
CA ASP A 293 -8.94 16.03 15.77
C ASP A 293 -7.90 16.04 16.92
N SER A 294 -7.50 14.88 17.44
CA SER A 294 -6.63 14.76 18.60
C SER A 294 -5.28 14.12 18.28
N ILE A 295 -4.30 14.98 17.97
CA ILE A 295 -2.91 14.58 17.72
C ILE A 295 -2.36 13.71 18.87
N ASN A 296 -2.68 14.03 20.12
CA ASN A 296 -2.21 13.26 21.28
C ASN A 296 -2.78 11.83 21.30
N GLN A 297 -4.05 11.65 20.95
CA GLN A 297 -4.64 10.30 20.86
C GLN A 297 -4.05 9.52 19.68
N ILE A 298 -3.83 10.17 18.54
CA ILE A 298 -3.17 9.53 17.38
C ILE A 298 -1.75 9.07 17.76
N LYS A 299 -0.97 9.91 18.46
CA LYS A 299 0.34 9.53 18.99
C LYS A 299 0.28 8.31 19.89
N GLN A 300 -0.70 8.22 20.78
CA GLN A 300 -0.91 7.05 21.62
C GLN A 300 -1.20 5.78 20.79
N THR A 301 -1.95 5.90 19.70
CA THR A 301 -2.17 4.78 18.76
C THR A 301 -0.86 4.34 18.09
N ILE A 302 -0.02 5.29 17.65
CA ILE A 302 1.30 4.97 17.08
C ILE A 302 2.20 4.29 18.14
N GLU A 303 2.21 4.75 19.38
CA GLU A 303 2.96 4.09 20.46
C GLU A 303 2.54 2.63 20.70
N VAL A 304 1.27 2.29 20.47
CA VAL A 304 0.80 0.90 20.53
C VAL A 304 1.44 0.07 19.40
N VAL A 305 1.55 0.62 18.19
CA VAL A 305 2.27 -0.01 17.07
C VAL A 305 3.74 -0.21 17.42
N LEU A 306 4.41 0.82 17.97
CA LEU A 306 5.82 0.73 18.36
C LEU A 306 6.07 -0.36 19.41
N LYS A 307 5.18 -0.48 20.41
CA LYS A 307 5.22 -1.59 21.38
C LYS A 307 5.04 -2.96 20.71
N GLY A 308 4.23 -3.04 19.64
CA GLY A 308 4.09 -4.23 18.82
C GLY A 308 5.39 -4.60 18.09
N ILE A 309 6.10 -3.61 17.54
CA ILE A 309 7.41 -3.79 16.90
C ILE A 309 8.44 -4.32 17.91
N GLU A 310 8.53 -3.70 19.09
CA GLU A 310 9.43 -4.15 20.16
C GLU A 310 9.10 -5.57 20.62
N TYR A 311 7.81 -5.88 20.78
CA TYR A 311 7.35 -7.21 21.15
C TYR A 311 7.77 -8.25 20.10
N TYR A 312 7.60 -7.97 18.81
CA TYR A 312 8.07 -8.84 17.73
C TYR A 312 9.57 -9.08 17.82
N LYS A 313 10.37 -8.01 17.91
CA LYS A 313 11.84 -8.10 17.97
C LYS A 313 12.35 -8.91 19.17
N LYS A 314 11.66 -8.84 20.32
CA LYS A 314 12.02 -9.61 21.53
C LYS A 314 11.72 -11.11 21.45
N ASN A 315 10.87 -11.56 20.53
CA ASN A 315 10.34 -12.93 20.52
C ASN A 315 10.76 -13.75 19.29
N ILE A 316 11.69 -13.26 18.46
CA ILE A 316 12.11 -13.89 17.19
C ILE A 316 13.62 -14.16 17.16
N THR A 317 14.26 -14.13 18.32
CA THR A 317 15.59 -14.70 18.53
C THR A 317 15.57 -16.21 18.42
#